data_AF-A0A0M0BU35-F1
#
_entry.id   AF-A0A0M0BU35-F1
#
_cell.length_a   1.000
_cell.length_b   1.000
_cell.length_c   1.000
_cell.angle_alpha   90.00
_cell.angle_beta   90.00
_cell.angle_gamma   90.00
#
_symmetry.space_group_name_H-M   'P 1'
#
loop_
_entity.id
_entity.type
_entity.pdbx_description
1 polymer ?
#
loop_
_entity_poly.entity_id
_entity_poly.type
_entity_poly.pdbx_seq_one_letter_code
_entity_poly.pdbx_strand_id
1 'polypeptide(L)'
;MNDVHEGNETREDVLRDAIEFLKPVTKQLKEKEHVIGERLSQALMNARLEERIVGVCPVCKNGKLVILRSRTSGKRFIGCTNYFEGTCKSSFPLPQKGLVKPTGTVCRSCGRPTVRVWIRGNRPWTLCVDPLCPTKTKAEKR
;
A
#
# COMPACT_ATOMS: atom_id res chain seq x y z
N MET A 1 10.58 -21.72 37.96
CA MET A 1 9.31 -22.24 37.36
C MET A 1 8.93 -23.63 37.90
N ASN A 2 9.78 -24.29 38.70
CA ASN A 2 9.45 -25.55 39.36
C ASN A 2 9.19 -25.40 40.88
N ASP A 3 9.44 -24.22 41.45
CA ASP A 3 9.46 -23.98 42.91
C ASP A 3 8.08 -23.82 43.55
N VAL A 4 7.05 -23.51 42.74
CA VAL A 4 5.64 -23.44 43.17
C VAL A 4 5.11 -24.82 43.58
N HIS A 5 5.64 -25.89 42.98
CA HIS A 5 5.28 -27.26 43.34
C HIS A 5 5.92 -27.73 44.66
N GLU A 6 7.00 -27.06 45.12
CA GLU A 6 7.75 -27.43 46.34
C GLU A 6 7.34 -26.62 47.58
N GLY A 7 6.42 -25.65 47.45
CA GLY A 7 5.89 -24.86 48.57
C GLY A 7 6.81 -23.73 49.05
N ASN A 8 7.87 -23.40 48.29
CA ASN A 8 8.89 -22.42 48.67
C ASN A 8 8.62 -20.99 48.18
N GLU A 9 7.60 -20.77 47.35
CA GLU A 9 7.18 -19.44 46.89
C GLU A 9 5.65 -19.32 46.90
N THR A 10 5.12 -18.19 47.37
CA THR A 10 3.69 -17.91 47.30
C THR A 10 3.30 -17.42 45.91
N ARG A 11 2.02 -17.53 45.54
CA ARG A 11 1.51 -17.01 44.25
C ARG A 11 1.76 -15.51 44.13
N GLU A 12 1.72 -14.80 45.25
CA GLU A 12 2.02 -13.38 45.37
C GLU A 12 3.49 -13.07 45.06
N ASP A 13 4.43 -13.92 45.50
CA ASP A 13 5.85 -13.77 45.23
C ASP A 13 6.15 -13.94 43.73
N VAL A 14 5.58 -14.97 43.10
CA VAL A 14 5.71 -15.21 41.65
C VAL A 14 5.16 -14.05 40.83
N LEU A 15 4.03 -13.46 41.24
CA LEU A 15 3.45 -12.29 40.58
C LEU A 15 4.33 -11.04 40.73
N ARG A 16 4.89 -10.83 41.92
CA ARG A 16 5.78 -9.70 42.19
C ARG A 16 7.05 -9.80 41.34
N ASP A 17 7.65 -10.98 41.26
CA ASP A 17 8.88 -11.20 40.50
C ASP A 17 8.65 -11.04 39.00
N ALA A 18 7.51 -11.51 38.48
CA ALA A 18 7.11 -11.26 37.09
C ALA A 18 6.95 -9.75 36.79
N ILE A 19 6.36 -8.99 37.71
CA ILE A 19 6.21 -7.54 37.57
C ILE A 19 7.57 -6.85 37.60
N GLU A 20 8.44 -7.18 38.56
CA GLU A 20 9.79 -6.60 38.65
C GLU A 20 10.65 -6.93 37.42
N PHE A 21 10.50 -8.13 36.87
CA PHE A 21 11.16 -8.51 35.63
C PHE A 21 10.65 -7.72 34.41
N LEU A 22 9.34 -7.49 34.31
CA LEU A 22 8.73 -6.80 33.16
C LEU A 22 8.88 -5.28 33.20
N LYS A 23 9.01 -4.66 34.39
CA LYS A 23 9.22 -3.22 34.56
C LYS A 23 10.37 -2.64 33.71
N PRO A 24 11.61 -3.17 33.72
CA PRO A 24 12.68 -2.62 32.91
C PRO A 24 12.44 -2.77 31.41
N VAL A 25 11.88 -3.90 30.98
CA VAL A 25 11.57 -4.17 29.57
C VAL A 25 10.51 -3.20 29.04
N THR A 26 9.42 -3.04 29.78
CA THR A 26 8.33 -2.12 29.41
C THR A 26 8.77 -0.66 29.45
N LYS A 27 9.62 -0.28 30.41
CA LYS A 27 10.21 1.07 30.47
C LYS A 27 11.08 1.36 29.25
N GLN A 28 11.98 0.44 28.88
CA GLN A 28 12.82 0.59 27.69
C GLN A 28 12.00 0.67 26.39
N LEU A 29 10.94 -0.13 26.31
CA LEU A 29 10.01 -0.07 25.17
C LEU A 29 9.30 1.29 25.10
N LYS A 30 8.86 1.82 26.25
CA LYS A 30 8.19 3.12 26.36
C LYS A 30 9.11 4.27 25.97
N GLU A 31 10.37 4.25 26.43
CA GLU A 31 11.38 5.26 26.08
C GLU A 31 11.67 5.29 24.57
N LYS A 32 11.57 4.15 23.88
CA LYS A 32 11.82 4.02 22.44
C LYS A 32 10.56 4.01 21.57
N GLU A 33 9.38 4.18 22.17
CA GLU A 33 8.08 4.01 21.52
C GLU A 33 7.96 4.85 20.25
N HIS A 34 8.34 6.14 20.31
CA HIS A 34 8.26 7.05 19.18
C HIS A 34 9.12 6.57 18.00
N VAL A 35 10.39 6.23 18.25
CA VAL A 35 11.34 5.81 17.20
C VAL A 35 10.92 4.49 16.58
N ILE A 36 10.43 3.55 17.39
CA ILE A 36 9.90 2.27 16.91
C ILE A 36 8.65 2.53 16.04
N GLY A 37 7.73 3.35 16.55
CA GLY A 37 6.49 3.70 15.86
C GLY A 37 6.75 4.38 14.51
N GLU A 38 7.68 5.34 14.47
CA GLU A 38 8.08 6.04 13.25
C GLU A 38 8.65 5.08 12.21
N ARG A 39 9.59 4.22 12.60
CA ARG A 39 10.21 3.24 11.68
C ARG A 39 9.18 2.26 11.13
N LEU A 40 8.30 1.74 11.99
CA LEU A 40 7.22 0.83 11.56
C LEU A 40 6.25 1.53 10.62
N SER A 41 5.86 2.77 10.93
CA SER A 41 4.97 3.57 10.09
C SER A 41 5.59 3.84 8.71
N GLN A 42 6.86 4.25 8.66
CA GLN A 42 7.60 4.49 7.44
C GLN A 42 7.70 3.22 6.57
N ALA A 43 8.05 2.08 7.18
CA ALA A 43 8.15 0.80 6.48
C ALA A 43 6.80 0.39 5.86
N LEU A 44 5.71 0.56 6.61
CA LEU A 44 4.35 0.27 6.13
C LEU A 44 3.93 1.24 5.02
N MET A 45 4.25 2.53 5.12
CA MET A 45 3.95 3.50 4.06
C MET A 45 4.68 3.16 2.76
N ASN A 46 5.97 2.84 2.84
CA ASN A 46 6.79 2.48 1.69
C ASN A 46 6.29 1.20 1.02
N ALA A 47 6.01 0.15 1.80
CA ALA A 47 5.44 -1.10 1.29
C ALA A 47 4.10 -0.85 0.56
N ARG A 48 3.21 -0.05 1.16
CA ARG A 48 1.92 0.33 0.55
C ARG A 48 2.08 1.15 -0.73
N LEU A 49 3.11 2.00 -0.83
CA LEU A 49 3.38 2.78 -2.03
C LEU A 49 3.86 1.87 -3.17
N GLU A 50 4.81 0.99 -2.89
CA GLU A 50 5.34 0.02 -3.86
C GLU A 50 4.24 -0.90 -4.42
N GLU A 51 3.31 -1.36 -3.59
CA GLU A 51 2.14 -2.14 -4.05
C GLU A 51 1.21 -1.38 -5.02
N ARG A 52 1.25 -0.04 -5.00
CA ARG A 52 0.40 0.83 -5.84
C ARG A 52 1.13 1.36 -7.07
N ILE A 53 2.44 1.14 -7.17
CA ILE A 53 3.23 1.57 -8.31
C ILE A 53 2.84 0.72 -9.53
N VAL A 54 2.38 1.42 -10.55
CA VAL A 54 1.94 0.84 -11.82
C VAL A 54 3.11 0.77 -12.82
N GLY A 55 4.03 1.73 -12.78
CA GLY A 55 5.20 1.79 -13.64
C GLY A 55 5.81 3.19 -13.68
N VAL A 56 6.75 3.42 -14.59
CA VAL A 56 7.37 4.74 -14.79
C VAL A 56 6.40 5.70 -15.50
N CYS A 57 6.40 6.96 -15.10
CA CYS A 57 5.61 8.00 -15.76
C CYS A 57 6.17 8.27 -17.17
N PRO A 58 5.39 8.05 -18.23
CA PRO A 58 5.87 8.25 -19.58
C PRO A 58 6.02 9.72 -19.99
N VAL A 59 5.42 10.64 -19.23
CA VAL A 59 5.40 12.07 -19.53
C VAL A 59 6.64 12.76 -18.97
N CYS A 60 6.86 12.67 -17.65
CA CYS A 60 8.00 13.34 -17.02
C CYS A 60 9.26 12.48 -16.90
N LYS A 61 9.16 11.15 -17.07
CA LYS A 61 10.22 10.14 -16.92
C LYS A 61 10.91 10.05 -15.55
N ASN A 62 10.77 11.07 -14.71
CA ASN A 62 11.38 11.15 -13.38
C ASN A 62 10.45 10.67 -12.27
N GLY A 63 9.14 10.59 -12.53
CA GLY A 63 8.14 10.13 -11.59
C GLY A 63 7.64 8.71 -11.87
N LYS A 64 6.91 8.14 -10.92
CA LYS A 64 6.22 6.85 -11.06
C LYS A 64 4.70 7.06 -11.21
N LEU A 65 4.03 6.25 -12.01
CA LEU A 65 2.58 6.16 -12.04
C LEU A 65 2.10 5.33 -10.85
N VAL A 66 1.16 5.87 -10.08
CA VAL A 66 0.60 5.26 -8.87
C VAL A 66 -0.92 5.37 -8.86
N ILE A 67 -1.59 4.40 -8.23
CA ILE A 67 -3.04 4.47 -8.03
C ILE A 67 -3.33 5.43 -6.87
N LEU A 68 -4.00 6.54 -7.19
CA LEU A 68 -4.33 7.63 -6.27
C LEU A 68 -5.85 7.82 -6.16
N ARG A 69 -6.26 8.61 -5.17
CA ARG A 69 -7.62 9.12 -5.02
C ARG A 69 -7.59 10.65 -4.97
N SER A 70 -8.56 11.26 -5.65
CA SER A 70 -8.74 12.70 -5.61
C SER A 70 -9.17 13.13 -4.21
N ARG A 71 -8.51 14.13 -3.64
CA ARG A 71 -8.90 14.70 -2.34
C ARG A 71 -10.25 15.40 -2.40
N THR A 72 -10.59 15.98 -3.55
CA THR A 72 -11.83 16.73 -3.76
C THR A 72 -13.01 15.83 -4.12
N SER A 73 -12.84 14.94 -5.11
CA SER A 73 -13.95 14.12 -5.63
C SER A 73 -14.02 12.71 -5.05
N GLY A 74 -13.00 12.26 -4.31
CA GLY A 74 -12.87 10.88 -3.82
C GLY A 74 -12.63 9.84 -4.91
N LYS A 75 -12.73 10.21 -6.19
CA LYS A 75 -12.57 9.31 -7.34
C LYS A 75 -11.13 8.79 -7.43
N ARG A 76 -10.98 7.50 -7.71
CA ARG A 76 -9.67 6.89 -7.94
C ARG A 76 -9.21 7.08 -9.38
N PHE A 77 -7.91 7.24 -9.55
CA PHE A 77 -7.25 7.45 -10.84
C PHE A 77 -5.79 6.98 -10.76
N ILE A 78 -5.13 6.83 -11.90
CA ILE A 78 -3.67 6.68 -11.95
C ILE A 78 -3.08 8.06 -12.15
N GLY A 79 -2.18 8.48 -11.27
CA GLY A 79 -1.47 9.74 -11.40
C GLY A 79 0.04 9.57 -11.22
N CYS A 80 0.80 10.55 -11.67
CA CYS A 80 2.23 10.63 -11.36
C CYS A 80 2.43 10.90 -9.85
N THR A 81 3.52 10.42 -9.26
CA THR A 81 3.93 10.79 -7.89
C THR A 81 3.98 12.31 -7.70
N ASN A 82 4.46 13.02 -8.71
CA ASN A 82 4.60 14.48 -8.70
C ASN A 82 3.32 15.22 -9.15
N TYR A 83 2.16 14.54 -9.16
CA TYR A 83 0.89 15.12 -9.58
C TYR A 83 0.42 16.23 -8.63
N PHE A 84 0.52 16.00 -7.32
CA PHE A 84 0.12 16.99 -6.32
C PHE A 84 1.12 18.14 -6.17
N GLU A 85 2.37 17.95 -6.60
CA GLU A 85 3.39 19.01 -6.66
C GLU A 85 3.21 19.93 -7.89
N GLY A 86 2.32 19.57 -8.82
CA GLY A 86 2.04 20.36 -10.03
C GLY A 86 3.08 20.23 -11.14
N THR A 87 4.21 19.56 -10.91
CA THR A 87 5.29 19.37 -11.91
C THR A 87 4.94 18.35 -12.99
N CYS A 88 3.98 17.45 -12.74
CA CYS A 88 3.47 16.52 -13.75
C CYS A 88 1.95 16.34 -13.66
N LYS A 89 1.22 16.74 -14.71
CA LYS A 89 -0.26 16.62 -14.76
C LYS A 89 -0.76 15.30 -15.35
N SER A 90 0.09 14.29 -15.47
CA SER A 90 -0.31 13.00 -16.04
C SER A 90 -1.30 12.29 -15.11
N SER A 91 -2.53 12.11 -15.61
CA SER A 91 -3.60 11.41 -14.91
C SER A 91 -4.43 10.56 -15.88
N PHE A 92 -4.81 9.36 -15.44
CA PHE A 92 -5.63 8.44 -16.23
C PHE A 92 -6.79 7.92 -15.38
N PRO A 93 -8.03 7.95 -15.91
CA PRO A 93 -9.19 7.48 -15.16
C PRO A 93 -9.12 5.98 -14.91
N LEU A 94 -9.62 5.56 -13.75
CA LEU A 94 -9.84 4.15 -13.43
C LEU A 94 -11.33 3.87 -13.25
N PRO A 95 -11.79 2.62 -13.46
CA PRO A 95 -13.12 2.19 -12.99
C PRO A 95 -13.27 2.57 -11.52
N GLN A 96 -14.42 2.94 -10.99
CA GLN A 96 -14.53 3.38 -9.59
C GLN A 96 -14.86 2.24 -8.60
N LYS A 97 -15.40 1.13 -9.11
CA LYS A 97 -15.84 -0.04 -8.31
C LYS A 97 -14.84 -1.19 -8.40
N GLY A 98 -14.84 -2.06 -7.38
CA GLY A 98 -14.02 -3.28 -7.35
C GLY A 98 -12.56 -3.04 -6.90
N LEU A 99 -11.73 -4.06 -7.02
CA LEU A 99 -10.30 -4.03 -6.69
C LEU A 99 -9.48 -3.75 -7.95
N VAL A 100 -8.44 -2.92 -7.83
CA VAL A 100 -7.48 -2.66 -8.91
C VAL A 100 -6.08 -2.87 -8.34
N LYS A 101 -5.27 -3.67 -9.02
CA LYS A 101 -3.86 -3.87 -8.67
C LYS A 101 -2.97 -3.69 -9.91
N PRO A 102 -1.76 -3.13 -9.76
CA PRO A 102 -0.73 -3.18 -10.80
C PRO A 102 -0.49 -4.63 -11.26
N THR A 103 -0.23 -4.84 -12.55
CA THR A 103 0.13 -6.17 -13.05
C THR A 103 1.64 -6.41 -13.12
N GLY A 104 2.44 -5.35 -13.02
CA GLY A 104 3.88 -5.41 -13.32
C GLY A 104 4.21 -5.62 -14.80
N THR A 105 3.20 -5.63 -15.69
CA THR A 105 3.38 -5.88 -17.13
C THR A 105 2.91 -4.71 -17.97
N VAL A 106 3.52 -4.57 -19.15
CA VAL A 106 3.16 -3.56 -20.14
C VAL A 106 2.17 -4.09 -21.17
N CYS A 107 1.40 -3.19 -21.75
CA CYS A 107 0.44 -3.47 -22.80
C CYS A 107 1.19 -3.84 -24.09
N ARG A 108 0.85 -4.98 -24.69
CA ARG A 108 1.47 -5.44 -25.94
C ARG A 108 1.23 -4.51 -27.14
N SER A 109 0.20 -3.67 -27.09
CA SER A 109 -0.20 -2.82 -28.22
C SER A 109 0.41 -1.42 -28.20
N CYS A 110 0.62 -0.82 -27.02
CA CYS A 110 1.13 0.55 -26.88
C CYS A 110 2.32 0.69 -25.92
N GLY A 111 2.79 -0.41 -25.32
CA GLY A 111 3.93 -0.41 -24.40
C GLY A 111 3.68 0.26 -23.05
N ARG A 112 2.46 0.74 -22.79
CA ARG A 112 2.10 1.41 -21.53
C ARG A 112 1.81 0.41 -20.42
N PRO A 113 2.05 0.75 -19.14
CA PRO A 113 1.72 -0.12 -18.01
C PRO A 113 0.26 -0.60 -18.02
N THR A 114 -0.01 -1.68 -17.30
CA THR A 114 -1.37 -2.23 -17.17
C THR A 114 -1.74 -2.49 -15.72
N VAL A 115 -3.04 -2.49 -15.45
CA VAL A 115 -3.62 -2.84 -14.15
C VAL A 115 -4.64 -3.95 -14.34
N ARG A 116 -4.81 -4.80 -13.32
CA ARG A 116 -5.85 -5.83 -13.30
C ARG A 116 -7.01 -5.36 -12.44
N VAL A 117 -8.22 -5.58 -12.94
CA VAL A 117 -9.47 -5.10 -12.34
C VAL A 117 -10.34 -6.30 -11.97
N TRP A 118 -10.84 -6.31 -10.74
CA TRP A 118 -11.80 -7.30 -10.24
C TRP A 118 -13.05 -6.58 -9.76
N ILE A 119 -14.19 -6.84 -10.40
CA ILE A 119 -15.51 -6.34 -9.96
C ILE A 119 -16.38 -7.55 -9.68
N ARG A 120 -17.12 -7.53 -8.56
CA ARG A 120 -18.06 -8.62 -8.21
C ARG A 120 -19.05 -8.83 -9.36
N GLY A 121 -19.19 -10.08 -9.79
CA GLY A 121 -20.06 -10.48 -10.91
C GLY A 121 -19.41 -10.46 -12.29
N ASN A 122 -18.21 -9.87 -12.43
CA ASN A 122 -17.48 -9.83 -13.71
C ASN A 122 -16.20 -10.67 -13.65
N ARG A 123 -15.83 -11.27 -14.80
CA ARG A 123 -14.52 -11.93 -14.93
C ARG A 123 -13.41 -10.89 -14.85
N PRO A 124 -12.35 -11.09 -14.06
CA PRO A 124 -11.26 -10.13 -13.95
C PRO A 124 -10.59 -9.87 -15.30
N TRP A 125 -10.28 -8.61 -15.60
CA TRP A 125 -9.66 -8.22 -16.87
C TRP A 125 -8.45 -7.31 -16.66
N THR A 126 -7.58 -7.28 -17.65
CA THR A 126 -6.43 -6.38 -17.70
C THR A 126 -6.81 -5.11 -18.44
N LEU A 127 -6.57 -3.97 -17.82
CA LEU A 127 -6.82 -2.65 -18.35
C LEU A 127 -5.49 -1.94 -18.63
N CYS A 128 -5.28 -1.50 -19.86
CA CYS A 128 -4.20 -0.57 -20.17
C CYS A 128 -4.48 0.79 -19.54
N VAL A 129 -3.46 1.44 -18.98
CA VAL A 129 -3.62 2.76 -18.34
C VAL A 129 -3.94 3.86 -19.34
N ASP A 130 -3.48 3.71 -20.58
CA ASP A 130 -3.65 4.71 -21.62
C ASP A 130 -5.09 4.69 -22.17
N PRO A 131 -5.84 5.81 -22.13
CA PRO A 131 -7.16 5.91 -22.74
C PRO A 131 -7.08 5.86 -24.28
N LEU A 132 -5.98 6.32 -24.88
CA LEU A 132 -5.79 6.33 -26.33
C LEU A 132 -5.27 5.00 -26.88
N CYS A 133 -5.26 3.95 -26.07
CA CYS A 133 -4.76 2.64 -26.47
C CYS A 133 -5.59 2.07 -27.63
N PRO A 134 -4.97 1.59 -28.73
CA PRO A 134 -5.66 1.05 -29.91
C PRO A 134 -6.64 -0.10 -29.60
N THR A 135 -6.42 -0.83 -28.51
CA THR A 135 -7.31 -1.92 -28.08
C THR A 135 -8.59 -1.41 -27.43
N LYS A 136 -8.61 -0.19 -26.89
CA LYS A 136 -9.81 0.45 -26.33
C LYS A 136 -10.66 1.12 -27.39
N THR A 137 -10.04 1.85 -28.31
CA THR A 137 -10.73 2.57 -29.39
C THR A 137 -11.46 1.63 -30.37
N LYS A 138 -11.04 0.37 -30.48
CA LYS A 138 -11.78 -0.65 -31.25
C LYS A 138 -13.03 -1.19 -30.55
N ALA A 139 -13.12 -1.10 -29.22
CA ALA A 139 -14.27 -1.58 -28.46
C ALA A 139 -15.46 -0.60 -28.45
N GLU A 140 -15.21 0.68 -28.71
CA GLU A 140 -16.22 1.76 -28.70
C GLU A 140 -16.95 1.93 -30.05
N LYS A 141 -16.50 1.23 -31.10
CA LYS A 141 -17.11 1.23 -32.44
C LYS A 141 -17.97 -0.02 -32.72
N ARG A 142 -18.41 -0.74 -31.69
CA ARG A 142 -19.26 -1.93 -31.79
C ARG A 142 -20.52 -1.78 -30.98
#